data_AF-A0A3S1PEC5-F1
#
_entry.id   AF-A0A3S1PEC5-F1
#
_cell.length_a   1.000
_cell.length_b   1.000
_cell.length_c   1.000
_cell.angle_alpha   90.00
_cell.angle_beta   90.00
_cell.angle_gamma   90.00
#
_symmetry.space_group_name_H-M   'P 1'
#
loop_
_entity.id
_entity.type
_entity.pdbx_description
1 polymer ?
#
loop_
_entity_poly.entity_id
_entity_poly.type
_entity_poly.pdbx_seq_one_letter_code
_entity_poly.pdbx_strand_id
1 'polypeptide(L)' 'NNVTSDGFAGSITAALFLKRFVEKTAGWAHFDIFAWNPADRPHGPAGGEAQGIRALERIIAKRYG' A
#
# COMPACT_ATOMS: atom_id res chain seq x y z
N ASN A 1 15.72 -4.10 -14.73
CA ASN A 1 14.46 -3.69 -15.40
C ASN A 1 13.45 -3.26 -14.35
N ASN A 2 12.80 -2.11 -14.54
CA ASN A 2 11.85 -1.46 -13.64
C ASN A 2 10.40 -1.50 -14.13
N VAL A 3 10.11 -2.10 -15.29
CA VAL A 3 8.76 -2.27 -15.85
C VAL A 3 8.66 -3.54 -16.69
N THR A 4 7.46 -4.09 -16.89
CA THR A 4 7.19 -5.17 -17.86
C THR A 4 7.09 -4.63 -19.29
N SER A 5 7.28 -5.51 -20.27
CA SER A 5 7.12 -5.18 -21.69
C SER A 5 5.66 -5.14 -22.15
N ASP A 6 4.74 -5.73 -21.38
CA ASP A 6 3.29 -5.66 -21.58
C ASP A 6 2.60 -4.87 -20.44
N GLY A 7 1.34 -4.51 -20.65
CA GLY A 7 0.54 -3.70 -19.71
C GLY A 7 -0.13 -4.48 -18.58
N PHE A 8 0.19 -5.77 -18.39
CA PHE A 8 -0.45 -6.60 -17.38
C PHE A 8 0.36 -6.67 -16.08
N ALA A 9 -0.31 -7.00 -14.98
CA ALA A 9 0.30 -7.27 -13.67
C ALA A 9 1.23 -6.15 -13.12
N GLY A 10 0.93 -4.88 -13.42
CA GLY A 10 1.77 -3.73 -13.03
C GLY A 10 2.07 -3.64 -11.53
N SER A 11 1.05 -3.75 -10.67
CA SER A 11 1.21 -3.70 -9.21
C SER A 11 2.05 -4.86 -8.66
N ILE A 12 1.89 -6.06 -9.23
CA ILE A 12 2.68 -7.24 -8.86
C ILE A 12 4.16 -7.03 -9.26
N THR A 13 4.40 -6.55 -10.48
CA THR A 13 5.76 -6.26 -10.95
C THR A 13 6.44 -5.22 -10.08
N ALA A 14 5.74 -4.13 -9.74
CA ALA A 14 6.25 -3.08 -8.88
C ALA A 14 6.61 -3.62 -7.49
N ALA A 15 5.73 -4.41 -6.87
CA ALA A 15 6.01 -5.03 -5.58
C ALA A 15 7.22 -5.98 -5.64
N LEU A 16 7.33 -6.82 -6.66
CA LEU A 16 8.47 -7.71 -6.86
C LEU A 16 9.77 -6.95 -7.16
N PHE A 17 9.70 -5.80 -7.83
CA PHE A 17 10.84 -4.91 -8.01
C PHE A 17 11.32 -4.35 -6.67
N LEU A 18 10.42 -3.76 -5.88
CA LEU A 18 10.75 -3.19 -4.56
C LEU A 18 11.31 -4.25 -3.60
N LYS A 19 10.76 -5.47 -3.62
CA LYS A 19 11.21 -6.59 -2.78
C LYS A 19 12.70 -6.87 -2.90
N ARG A 20 13.32 -6.64 -4.07
CA ARG A 20 14.74 -6.91 -4.32
C ARG A 20 15.68 -6.06 -3.48
N PHE A 21 15.20 -4.94 -2.96
CA PHE A 21 15.99 -3.98 -2.18
C PHE A 21 15.72 -4.07 -0.67
N VAL A 22 14.85 -4.98 -0.25
CA VAL A 22 14.51 -5.15 1.17
C VAL A 22 15.45 -6.17 1.79
N GLU A 23 16.40 -5.66 2.59
CA GLU A 23 17.40 -6.46 3.31
C GLU A 23 17.32 -6.21 4.82
N LYS A 24 17.85 -7.14 5.62
CA LYS A 24 18.03 -6.99 7.08
C LYS A 24 16.75 -6.65 7.86
N THR A 25 15.62 -7.25 7.51
CA THR A 25 14.36 -7.13 8.27
C THR A 25 13.73 -8.50 8.51
N ALA A 26 13.05 -8.67 9.65
CA ALA A 26 12.29 -9.86 9.98
C ALA A 26 10.91 -9.91 9.30
N GLY A 27 10.45 -8.80 8.72
CA GLY A 27 9.16 -8.72 8.03
C GLY A 27 9.06 -7.52 7.10
N TRP A 28 8.31 -7.68 6.02
CA TRP A 28 8.08 -6.65 5.02
C TRP A 28 6.63 -6.69 4.53
N ALA A 29 6.04 -5.51 4.35
CA ALA A 29 4.73 -5.33 3.75
C ALA A 29 4.80 -4.15 2.78
N HIS A 30 4.13 -4.28 1.63
CA HIS A 30 3.97 -3.22 0.64
C HIS A 30 2.48 -2.92 0.51
N PHE A 31 2.14 -1.64 0.53
CA PHE A 31 0.78 -1.14 0.36
C PHE A 31 0.74 -0.30 -0.91
N ASP A 32 0.07 -0.83 -1.93
CA ASP A 32 -0.28 -0.10 -3.14
C ASP A 32 -1.66 0.55 -2.90
N ILE A 33 -1.66 1.87 -2.67
CA ILE A 33 -2.83 2.61 -2.17
C ILE A 33 -3.20 3.70 -3.17
N PHE A 34 -4.48 3.75 -3.54
CA PHE A 34 -5.01 4.77 -4.44
C PHE A 34 -5.02 6.17 -3.80
N ALA A 35 -5.24 6.25 -2.48
CA ALA A 35 -5.18 7.44 -1.63
C ALA A 35 -6.16 8.55 -2.04
N TRP A 36 -7.26 8.20 -2.70
CA TRP A 36 -8.24 9.16 -3.21
C TRP A 36 -9.67 8.64 -3.15
N ASN A 37 -10.61 9.52 -2.80
CA ASN A 37 -12.05 9.33 -2.92
C ASN A 37 -12.55 10.04 -4.19
N PRO A 38 -13.11 9.32 -5.17
CA PRO A 38 -13.56 9.92 -6.44
C PRO A 38 -14.84 10.77 -6.29
N ALA A 39 -15.55 10.62 -5.19
CA ALA A 39 -16.80 11.32 -4.89
C ALA A 39 -16.98 11.40 -3.36
N ASP A 40 -17.90 12.25 -2.93
CA ASP A 40 -18.27 12.37 -1.52
C ASP A 40 -18.83 11.05 -0.98
N ARG A 41 -18.45 10.73 0.26
CA ARG A 41 -18.88 9.54 0.99
C ARG A 41 -19.29 9.93 2.41
N PRO A 42 -20.08 9.10 3.11
CA PRO A 42 -20.48 9.39 4.50
C PRO A 42 -19.30 9.61 5.47
N HIS A 43 -18.11 9.09 5.16
CA HIS A 43 -16.91 9.19 5.99
C HIS A 43 -15.91 10.27 5.50
N GLY A 44 -16.20 10.99 4.41
CA GLY A 44 -15.32 12.04 3.91
C GLY A 44 -15.69 12.56 2.52
N PRO A 45 -15.28 13.78 2.17
CA PRO A 45 -15.51 14.36 0.85
C PRO A 45 -14.66 13.70 -0.24
N ALA A 46 -14.95 14.01 -1.50
CA ALA A 46 -14.06 13.75 -2.63
C ALA A 46 -12.70 14.44 -2.39
N GLY A 47 -11.60 13.72 -2.64
CA GLY A 47 -10.25 14.21 -2.33
C GLY A 47 -9.33 13.13 -1.79
N GLY A 48 -8.25 13.55 -1.13
CA GLY A 48 -7.29 12.62 -0.52
C GLY A 48 -7.94 11.78 0.58
N GLU A 49 -7.63 10.48 0.60
CA GLU A 49 -8.18 9.53 1.58
C GLU A 49 -7.08 8.71 2.25
N ALA A 50 -7.18 8.55 3.57
CA ALA A 50 -6.25 7.79 4.38
C ALA A 50 -6.66 6.31 4.44
N GLN A 51 -6.46 5.60 3.34
CA GLN A 51 -6.78 4.18 3.26
C GLN A 51 -5.77 3.32 4.06
N GLY A 52 -6.25 2.28 4.73
CA GLY A 52 -5.40 1.31 5.45
C GLY A 52 -4.90 1.73 6.84
N ILE A 53 -4.99 3.01 7.23
CA ILE A 53 -4.45 3.52 8.50
C ILE A 53 -5.02 2.81 9.74
N ARG A 54 -6.32 2.51 9.75
CA ARG A 54 -6.97 1.82 10.89
C ARG A 54 -6.55 0.36 11.02
N ALA A 55 -6.22 -0.29 9.90
CA ALA A 55 -5.70 -1.66 9.92
C ALA A 55 -4.26 -1.68 10.46
N LEU A 56 -3.43 -0.71 10.02
CA LEU A 56 -2.07 -0.54 10.53
C LEU A 56 -2.06 -0.22 12.02
N GLU A 57 -2.86 0.75 12.46
CA GLU A 57 -2.99 1.12 13.87
C GLU A 57 -3.33 -0.10 14.73
N ARG A 58 -4.35 -0.87 14.35
CA ARG A 58 -4.77 -2.06 15.09
C ARG A 58 -3.65 -3.11 15.21
N ILE A 59 -2.90 -3.36 14.14
CA ILE A 59 -1.81 -4.35 14.16
C ILE A 59 -0.65 -3.87 15.02
N ILE A 60 -0.27 -2.59 14.88
CA ILE A 60 0.84 -1.99 15.62
C ILE A 60 0.50 -1.91 17.11
N ALA A 61 -0.68 -1.39 17.46
CA ALA A 61 -1.17 -1.31 18.84
C ALA A 61 -1.25 -2.70 19.48
N LYS A 62 -1.79 -3.71 18.77
CA LYS A 62 -1.83 -5.09 19.30
C LYS A 62 -0.43 -5.68 19.54
N ARG A 63 0.58 -5.28 18.76
CA ARG A 63 1.92 -5.86 18.81
C ARG A 63 2.84 -5.17 19.83
N TYR A 64 2.64 -3.88 20.07
CA TYR A 64 3.57 -3.04 20.82
C TYR A 64 2.94 -2.12 21.88
N GLY A 65 1.60 -2.01 21.92
CA GLY A 65 0.88 -1.31 22.99
C GLY A 65 0.57 -2.24 24.15
#